data_AF-A0A4R7MFH4-F1
#
_entry.id   AF-A0A4R7MFH4-F1
#
_cell.length_a   1.000
_cell.length_b   1.000
_cell.length_c   1.000
_cell.angle_alpha   90.00
_cell.angle_beta   90.00
_cell.angle_gamma   90.00
#
_symmetry.space_group_name_H-M   'P 1'
#
loop_
_entity.id
_entity.type
_entity.pdbx_description
1 polymer ?
#
loop_
_entity_poly.entity_id
_entity_poly.type
_entity_poly.pdbx_seq_one_letter_code
_entity_poly.pdbx_strand_id
1 'polypeptide(L)'
;MNTSIRRTARAFAAITAAAGMLAAGAAAASAHVSVDPGDTGANGYSRLTFNVPNESPTAKTNKLEVKLPTDTPFTSVSVKPVEGWTAQVITGDLPTPVTVAGATVTKAPTSVVWTADEAHQLGQNQYQAFSLSVGRLPAEGTTVVLEAAQGYSDGTVVNWNERSADGQPEPKHPAPSFTTTAEDGAAAHTTPASAAASTAPEAPEAIERTSDATSIWGVVLGAAGFVLGAAALALVLAGRRSRPAAK
;
A
#
# COMPACT_ATOMS: atom_id res chain seq x y z
N MET A 1 -6.60 -44.47 35.95
CA MET A 1 -6.76 -43.01 36.24
C MET A 1 -5.78 -42.09 35.48
N ASN A 2 -4.63 -42.58 34.99
CA ASN A 2 -3.58 -41.72 34.40
C ASN A 2 -3.83 -41.30 32.95
N THR A 3 -4.71 -41.99 32.21
CA THR A 3 -4.94 -41.73 30.78
C THR A 3 -5.90 -40.56 30.55
N SER A 4 -6.79 -40.26 31.49
CA SER A 4 -7.76 -39.15 31.39
C SER A 4 -7.09 -37.80 31.64
N ILE A 5 -6.20 -37.72 32.62
CA ILE A 5 -5.40 -36.53 32.97
C ILE A 5 -4.45 -36.13 31.82
N ARG A 6 -3.86 -37.11 31.13
CA ARG A 6 -2.98 -36.86 29.97
C ARG A 6 -3.74 -36.37 28.73
N ARG A 7 -5.03 -36.70 28.58
CA ARG A 7 -5.85 -36.21 27.45
C ARG A 7 -6.37 -34.79 27.69
N THR A 8 -6.73 -34.44 28.92
CA THR A 8 -7.14 -33.07 29.28
C THR A 8 -5.98 -32.08 29.21
N ALA A 9 -4.78 -32.47 29.65
CA ALA A 9 -3.58 -31.62 29.53
C ALA A 9 -3.18 -31.34 28.06
N ARG A 10 -3.32 -32.34 27.17
CA ARG A 10 -3.04 -32.18 25.73
C ARG A 10 -4.07 -31.31 25.01
N ALA A 11 -5.35 -31.39 25.42
CA ALA A 11 -6.40 -30.53 24.88
C ALA A 11 -6.20 -29.06 25.30
N PHE A 12 -5.80 -28.83 26.55
CA PHE A 12 -5.50 -27.47 27.02
C PHE A 12 -4.29 -26.86 26.30
N ALA A 13 -3.21 -27.63 26.12
CA ALA A 13 -2.02 -27.19 25.38
C ALA A 13 -2.31 -26.91 23.89
N ALA A 14 -3.20 -27.68 23.26
CA ALA A 14 -3.61 -27.43 21.88
C ALA A 14 -4.48 -26.16 21.75
N ILE A 15 -5.32 -25.86 22.75
CA ILE A 15 -6.14 -24.64 22.77
C ILE A 15 -5.27 -23.40 23.02
N THR A 16 -4.30 -23.44 23.95
CA THR A 16 -3.36 -22.32 24.14
C THR A 16 -2.42 -22.15 22.96
N ALA A 17 -1.96 -23.23 22.31
CA ALA A 17 -1.18 -23.13 21.09
C ALA A 17 -2.00 -22.53 19.94
N ALA A 18 -3.25 -22.94 19.75
CA ALA A 18 -4.14 -22.37 18.73
C ALA A 18 -4.52 -20.90 19.02
N ALA A 19 -4.78 -20.55 20.29
CA ALA A 19 -5.02 -19.17 20.71
C ALA A 19 -3.76 -18.29 20.55
N GLY A 20 -2.57 -18.84 20.84
CA GLY A 20 -1.29 -18.19 20.57
C GLY A 20 -1.03 -18.00 19.08
N MET A 21 -1.39 -18.98 18.24
CA MET A 21 -1.27 -18.90 16.78
C MET A 21 -2.28 -17.92 16.16
N LEU A 22 -3.48 -17.76 16.75
CA LEU A 22 -4.46 -16.76 16.34
C LEU A 22 -4.06 -15.35 16.79
N ALA A 23 -3.47 -15.21 17.97
CA ALA A 23 -2.92 -13.94 18.45
C ALA A 23 -1.65 -13.52 17.70
N ALA A 24 -0.82 -14.48 17.26
CA ALA A 24 0.34 -14.24 16.40
C ALA A 24 -0.02 -14.16 14.90
N GLY A 25 -1.19 -14.72 14.52
CA GLY A 25 -1.74 -14.73 13.17
C GLY A 25 -2.58 -13.50 12.83
N ALA A 26 -2.85 -12.63 13.80
CA ALA A 26 -3.05 -11.20 13.55
C ALA A 26 -1.71 -10.55 13.14
N ALA A 27 -0.98 -11.21 12.23
CA ALA A 27 0.02 -10.56 11.41
C ALA A 27 -0.69 -9.37 10.78
N ALA A 28 -0.17 -8.19 11.08
CA ALA A 28 -0.69 -6.92 10.62
C ALA A 28 -1.05 -7.04 9.14
N ALA A 29 -2.34 -6.96 8.82
CA ALA A 29 -2.72 -6.29 7.59
C ALA A 29 -2.35 -4.83 7.83
N SER A 30 -1.07 -4.52 7.70
CA SER A 30 -0.54 -3.16 7.87
C SER A 30 -1.20 -2.32 6.81
N ALA A 31 -2.14 -1.49 7.23
CA ALA A 31 -2.84 -0.58 6.35
C ALA A 31 -2.04 0.73 6.38
N HIS A 32 -0.81 0.69 5.89
CA HIS A 32 0.03 1.87 5.87
C HIS A 32 -0.52 2.88 4.85
N VAL A 33 -0.44 4.18 5.19
CA VAL A 33 -0.60 5.20 4.16
C VAL A 33 0.52 5.00 3.14
N SER A 34 0.14 4.90 1.87
CA SER A 34 1.05 4.63 0.76
C SER A 34 0.80 5.63 -0.35
N VAL A 35 1.81 5.84 -1.21
CA VAL A 35 1.71 6.67 -2.39
C VAL A 35 2.02 5.84 -3.63
N ASP A 36 1.14 5.88 -4.61
CA ASP A 36 1.29 5.27 -5.92
C ASP A 36 1.49 6.36 -6.98
N PRO A 37 2.70 6.53 -7.53
CA PRO A 37 2.95 7.48 -8.61
C PRO A 37 2.59 6.84 -9.96
N GLY A 38 1.84 7.58 -10.78
CA GLY A 38 1.47 7.12 -12.13
C GLY A 38 2.60 7.20 -13.16
N ASP A 39 3.54 8.11 -12.94
CA ASP A 39 4.77 8.30 -13.72
C ASP A 39 5.82 8.94 -12.79
N THR A 40 7.08 8.54 -12.90
CA THR A 40 8.18 9.03 -12.06
C THR A 40 9.30 9.70 -12.85
N GLY A 41 9.12 9.95 -14.15
CA GLY A 41 10.12 10.61 -15.00
C GLY A 41 10.55 11.97 -14.47
N ALA A 42 11.85 12.16 -14.31
CA ALA A 42 12.44 13.43 -13.86
C ALA A 42 11.98 14.61 -14.73
N ASN A 43 11.85 15.80 -14.13
CA ASN A 43 11.37 17.04 -14.78
C ASN A 43 9.93 17.00 -15.33
N GLY A 44 9.27 15.84 -15.29
CA GLY A 44 7.90 15.60 -15.74
C GLY A 44 6.85 15.95 -14.69
N TYR A 45 5.63 15.48 -14.94
CA TYR A 45 4.48 15.59 -14.03
C TYR A 45 4.04 14.19 -13.63
N SER A 46 3.69 14.02 -12.36
CA SER A 46 3.15 12.76 -11.87
C SER A 46 1.74 12.95 -11.34
N ARG A 47 0.91 11.91 -11.50
CA ARG A 47 -0.28 11.72 -10.68
C ARG A 47 0.12 10.88 -9.47
N LEU A 48 0.10 11.47 -8.29
CA LEU A 48 0.29 10.76 -7.03
C LEU A 48 -1.06 10.35 -6.46
N THR A 49 -1.22 9.08 -6.10
CA THR A 49 -2.42 8.57 -5.45
C THR A 49 -2.08 8.03 -4.06
N PHE A 50 -2.58 8.69 -3.03
CA PHE A 50 -2.42 8.27 -1.65
C PHE A 50 -3.54 7.32 -1.27
N ASN A 51 -3.21 6.09 -0.87
CA ASN A 51 -4.19 5.18 -0.28
C ASN A 51 -4.14 5.33 1.24
N VAL A 52 -5.27 5.76 1.82
CA VAL A 52 -5.39 6.08 3.25
C VAL A 52 -6.47 5.22 3.89
N PRO A 53 -6.10 4.18 4.65
CA PRO A 53 -7.02 3.35 5.39
C PRO A 53 -7.30 3.91 6.80
N ASN A 54 -8.43 3.52 7.38
CA ASN A 54 -8.76 3.82 8.78
C ASN A 54 -8.36 2.65 9.69
N GLU A 55 -7.34 2.85 10.53
CA GLU A 55 -6.84 1.82 11.45
C GLU A 55 -7.57 1.79 12.79
N SER A 56 -8.44 2.77 13.06
CA SER A 56 -9.17 2.85 14.33
C SER A 56 -10.45 2.00 14.30
N PRO A 57 -10.74 1.22 15.37
CA PRO A 57 -11.98 0.47 15.49
C PRO A 57 -13.19 1.36 15.83
N THR A 58 -12.97 2.58 16.32
CA THR A 58 -14.02 3.44 16.86
C THR A 58 -14.00 4.86 16.29
N ALA A 59 -12.81 5.41 16.07
CA ALA A 59 -12.66 6.73 15.49
C ALA A 59 -12.69 6.65 13.96
N LYS A 60 -13.13 7.74 13.34
CA LYS A 60 -13.18 7.88 11.88
C LYS A 60 -12.08 8.82 11.40
N THR A 61 -11.41 8.49 10.30
CA THR A 61 -10.48 9.43 9.67
C THR A 61 -11.28 10.58 9.06
N ASN A 62 -10.97 11.81 9.46
CA ASN A 62 -11.67 13.02 9.02
C ASN A 62 -10.74 14.06 8.36
N LYS A 63 -9.42 13.88 8.46
CA LYS A 63 -8.43 14.78 7.87
C LYS A 63 -7.23 13.99 7.37
N LEU A 64 -6.71 14.38 6.21
CA LEU A 64 -5.39 13.99 5.73
C LEU A 64 -4.61 15.25 5.39
N GLU A 65 -3.38 15.34 5.86
CA GLU A 65 -2.46 16.40 5.47
C GLU A 65 -1.18 15.76 4.93
N VAL A 66 -0.80 16.06 3.70
CA VAL A 66 0.43 15.59 3.07
C VAL A 66 1.36 16.78 2.92
N LYS A 67 2.56 16.67 3.48
CA LYS A 67 3.62 17.66 3.27
C LYS A 67 4.31 17.41 1.94
N LEU A 68 4.57 18.50 1.23
CA LEU A 68 5.29 18.51 -0.02
C LEU A 68 6.76 18.90 0.23
N PRO A 69 7.70 18.39 -0.58
CA PRO A 69 9.11 18.69 -0.41
C PRO A 69 9.38 20.19 -0.57
N THR A 70 10.21 20.76 0.30
CA THR A 70 10.63 22.18 0.20
C THR A 70 12.01 22.34 -0.44
N ASP A 71 12.88 21.33 -0.31
CA ASP A 71 14.23 21.35 -0.90
C ASP A 71 14.20 21.09 -2.41
N THR A 72 13.21 20.32 -2.86
CA THR A 72 12.89 20.05 -4.27
C THR A 72 11.41 20.34 -4.54
N PRO A 73 11.00 21.62 -4.48
CA PRO A 73 9.59 21.98 -4.44
C PRO A 73 8.88 21.67 -5.75
N PHE A 74 7.68 21.11 -5.64
CA PHE A 74 6.75 21.06 -6.76
C PHE A 74 6.27 22.48 -7.05
N THR A 75 6.40 22.92 -8.29
CA THR A 75 5.98 24.26 -8.74
C THR A 75 4.53 24.30 -9.22
N SER A 76 3.91 23.13 -9.41
CA SER A 76 2.54 22.95 -9.84
C SER A 76 1.91 21.81 -9.06
N VAL A 77 0.78 22.09 -8.40
CA VAL A 77 0.01 21.11 -7.64
C VAL A 77 -1.46 21.33 -7.92
N SER A 78 -2.16 20.28 -8.32
CA SER A 78 -3.61 20.29 -8.48
C SER A 78 -4.22 19.01 -7.91
N VAL A 79 -5.33 19.16 -7.21
CA VAL A 79 -6.00 18.05 -6.51
C VAL A 79 -7.17 17.53 -7.33
N LYS A 80 -7.34 16.22 -7.38
CA LYS A 80 -8.56 15.63 -7.94
C LYS A 80 -9.68 15.79 -6.90
N PRO A 81 -10.85 16.37 -7.26
CA PRO A 81 -11.98 16.46 -6.34
C PRO A 81 -12.41 15.08 -5.84
N VAL A 82 -12.75 15.01 -4.55
CA VAL A 82 -13.29 13.82 -3.88
C VAL A 82 -14.61 14.24 -3.24
N GLU A 83 -15.69 13.51 -3.54
CA GLU A 83 -17.01 13.80 -2.98
C GLU A 83 -16.97 13.77 -1.45
N GLY A 84 -17.55 14.80 -0.82
CA GLY A 84 -17.57 14.92 0.64
C GLY A 84 -16.25 15.35 1.29
N TRP A 85 -15.21 15.61 0.51
CA TRP A 85 -13.91 16.05 1.01
C TRP A 85 -13.51 17.39 0.40
N THR A 86 -13.21 18.36 1.26
CA THR A 86 -12.63 19.64 0.85
C THR A 86 -11.12 19.51 0.79
N ALA A 87 -10.53 19.81 -0.37
CA ALA A 87 -9.09 19.81 -0.57
C ALA A 87 -8.55 21.25 -0.61
N GLN A 88 -7.44 21.50 0.07
CA GLN A 88 -6.75 22.79 0.11
C GLN A 88 -5.27 22.59 -0.17
N VAL A 89 -4.74 23.31 -1.17
CA VAL A 89 -3.30 23.37 -1.43
C VAL A 89 -2.75 24.59 -0.70
N ILE A 90 -1.89 24.37 0.27
CA ILE A 90 -1.25 25.43 1.06
C ILE A 90 0.04 25.81 0.36
N THR A 91 0.17 27.10 0.03
CA THR A 91 1.39 27.69 -0.55
C THR A 91 2.06 28.56 0.50
N GLY A 92 3.36 28.39 0.67
CA GLY A 92 4.15 29.13 1.66
C GLY A 92 5.51 29.57 1.11
N ASP A 93 6.20 30.39 1.90
CA ASP A 93 7.61 30.71 1.67
C ASP A 93 8.47 29.47 1.88
N LEU A 94 9.43 29.25 0.99
CA LEU A 94 10.44 28.21 1.13
C LEU A 94 11.48 28.64 2.18
N PRO A 95 12.00 27.71 2.99
CA PRO A 95 13.06 28.02 3.95
C PRO A 95 14.31 28.63 3.30
N THR A 96 14.61 28.19 2.07
CA THR A 96 15.69 28.68 1.23
C THR A 96 15.19 28.87 -0.20
N PRO A 97 15.66 29.88 -0.94
CA PRO A 97 15.36 29.99 -2.37
C PRO A 97 15.93 28.78 -3.13
N VAL A 98 15.12 28.17 -3.99
CA VAL A 98 15.50 27.00 -4.79
C VAL A 98 15.41 27.35 -6.28
N THR A 99 16.40 26.94 -7.08
CA THR A 99 16.35 27.12 -8.53
C THR A 99 15.62 25.93 -9.17
N VAL A 100 14.50 26.20 -9.84
CA VAL A 100 13.73 25.20 -10.60
C VAL A 100 13.65 25.64 -12.06
N ALA A 101 14.12 24.80 -12.98
CA ALA A 101 14.13 25.08 -14.42
C ALA A 101 14.74 26.47 -14.79
N GLY A 102 15.78 26.89 -14.07
CA GLY A 102 16.48 28.17 -14.31
C GLY A 102 15.83 29.40 -13.65
N ALA A 103 14.69 29.25 -12.98
CA ALA A 103 14.05 30.33 -12.22
C ALA A 103 14.26 30.14 -10.71
N THR A 104 14.52 31.23 -10.00
CA THR A 104 14.56 31.23 -8.53
C THR A 104 13.15 31.20 -7.97
N VAL A 105 12.83 30.15 -7.22
CA VAL A 105 11.55 29.94 -6.54
C VAL A 105 11.74 30.25 -5.06
N THR A 106 10.93 31.16 -4.52
CA THR A 106 10.90 31.51 -3.10
C THR A 106 9.59 31.10 -2.41
N LYS A 107 8.56 30.77 -3.19
CA LYS A 107 7.26 30.28 -2.72
C LYS A 107 6.84 29.07 -3.53
N ALA A 108 6.31 28.06 -2.85
CA ALA A 108 5.76 26.87 -3.50
C ALA A 108 4.65 26.26 -2.63
N PRO A 109 3.81 25.38 -3.21
CA PRO A 109 2.99 24.46 -2.44
C PRO A 109 3.82 23.69 -1.39
N THR A 110 3.46 23.81 -0.12
CA THR A 110 4.14 23.17 1.02
C THR A 110 3.35 22.02 1.61
N SER A 111 2.02 22.02 1.45
CA SER A 111 1.19 20.89 1.85
C SER A 111 -0.13 20.85 1.09
N VAL A 112 -0.77 19.68 1.10
CA VAL A 112 -2.15 19.51 0.66
C VAL A 112 -2.95 18.91 1.80
N VAL A 113 -4.09 19.53 2.11
CA VAL A 113 -4.98 19.13 3.20
C VAL A 113 -6.33 18.72 2.63
N TRP A 114 -6.77 17.50 2.95
CA TRP A 114 -8.14 17.05 2.72
C TRP A 114 -8.87 16.98 4.05
N THR A 115 -10.11 17.48 4.08
CA THR A 115 -10.98 17.44 5.25
C THR A 115 -12.35 16.92 4.84
N ALA A 116 -12.81 15.86 5.50
CA ALA A 116 -14.12 15.27 5.26
C ALA A 116 -15.22 16.12 5.90
N ASP A 117 -16.39 16.12 5.28
CA ASP A 117 -17.62 16.40 6.01
C ASP A 117 -17.98 15.23 6.96
N GLU A 118 -19.01 15.41 7.79
CA GLU A 118 -19.41 14.41 8.78
C GLU A 118 -19.90 13.08 8.16
N ALA A 119 -20.48 13.12 6.96
CA ALA A 119 -21.07 11.96 6.30
C ALA A 119 -20.02 11.08 5.61
N HIS A 120 -18.90 11.66 5.19
CA HIS A 120 -17.87 11.00 4.36
C HIS A 120 -16.57 10.65 5.11
N GLN A 121 -16.54 10.79 6.44
CA GLN A 121 -15.42 10.31 7.26
C GLN A 121 -15.23 8.80 7.12
N LEU A 122 -13.98 8.34 7.11
CA LEU A 122 -13.66 6.92 6.91
C LEU A 122 -13.80 6.16 8.22
N GLY A 123 -14.79 5.27 8.30
CA GLY A 123 -15.01 4.37 9.43
C GLY A 123 -14.11 3.14 9.41
N GLN A 124 -14.31 2.24 10.38
CA GLN A 124 -13.54 1.00 10.48
C GLN A 124 -13.62 0.19 9.17
N ASN A 125 -12.49 -0.38 8.74
CA ASN A 125 -12.34 -1.17 7.51
C ASN A 125 -12.66 -0.41 6.20
N GLN A 126 -12.63 0.92 6.23
CA GLN A 126 -12.74 1.75 5.04
C GLN A 126 -11.38 2.35 4.70
N TYR A 127 -11.19 2.66 3.41
CA TYR A 127 -10.06 3.40 2.91
C TYR A 127 -10.53 4.42 1.87
N GLN A 128 -9.71 5.43 1.61
CA GLN A 128 -9.93 6.41 0.55
C GLN A 128 -8.65 6.64 -0.22
N ALA A 129 -8.80 6.81 -1.53
CA ALA A 129 -7.74 7.25 -2.42
C ALA A 129 -7.81 8.78 -2.58
N PHE A 130 -6.72 9.48 -2.31
CA PHE A 130 -6.57 10.92 -2.54
C PHE A 130 -5.54 11.14 -3.64
N SER A 131 -5.98 11.66 -4.78
CA SER A 131 -5.08 11.90 -5.92
C SER A 131 -4.77 13.38 -6.11
N LEU A 132 -3.52 13.66 -6.44
CA LEU A 132 -3.10 14.97 -6.96
C LEU A 132 -2.16 14.80 -8.15
N SER A 133 -2.15 15.80 -9.02
CA SER A 133 -1.10 15.99 -10.02
C SER A 133 -0.06 16.96 -9.48
N VAL A 134 1.20 16.53 -9.49
CA VAL A 134 2.36 17.32 -9.11
C VAL A 134 3.31 17.48 -10.28
N GLY A 135 4.04 18.59 -10.28
CA GLY A 135 5.19 18.77 -11.13
C GLY A 135 5.91 20.08 -10.78
N ARG A 136 7.10 20.33 -11.30
CA ARG A 136 7.94 19.31 -11.96
C ARG A 136 8.56 18.37 -10.92
N LEU A 137 8.70 17.10 -11.27
CA LEU A 137 9.44 16.14 -10.43
C LEU A 137 10.93 16.50 -10.37
N PRO A 138 11.64 16.18 -9.27
CA PRO A 138 13.07 16.40 -9.16
C PRO A 138 13.89 15.56 -10.14
N ALA A 139 15.20 15.79 -10.14
CA ALA A 139 16.16 15.05 -10.98
C ALA A 139 16.14 13.55 -10.69
N GLU A 140 16.50 12.75 -11.70
CA GLU A 140 16.61 11.28 -11.61
C GLU A 140 17.35 10.83 -10.34
N GLY A 141 16.88 9.73 -9.75
CA GLY A 141 17.47 9.14 -8.55
C GLY A 141 17.13 9.87 -7.25
N THR A 142 16.33 10.95 -7.30
CA THR A 142 15.85 11.62 -6.10
C THR A 142 14.73 10.83 -5.45
N THR A 143 14.91 10.44 -4.19
CA THR A 143 13.81 9.92 -3.36
C THR A 143 12.98 11.08 -2.82
N VAL A 144 11.72 11.13 -3.23
CA VAL A 144 10.72 12.07 -2.74
C VAL A 144 9.98 11.44 -1.57
N VAL A 145 10.12 12.03 -0.39
CA VAL A 145 9.39 11.62 0.82
C VAL A 145 8.22 12.58 1.04
N LEU A 146 7.04 12.00 1.28
CA LEU A 146 5.76 12.70 1.39
C LEU A 146 5.16 12.38 2.75
N GLU A 147 5.68 13.02 3.80
CA GLU A 147 5.16 12.85 5.16
C GLU A 147 3.66 13.15 5.18
N ALA A 148 2.89 12.28 5.83
CA ALA A 148 1.45 12.46 5.99
C ALA A 148 1.05 12.54 7.47
N ALA A 149 0.04 13.34 7.78
CA ALA A 149 -0.62 13.38 9.07
C ALA A 149 -2.10 13.06 8.88
N GLN A 150 -2.55 11.99 9.52
CA GLN A 150 -3.92 11.50 9.46
C GLN A 150 -4.66 11.86 10.75
N GLY A 151 -5.69 12.69 10.63
CA GLY A 151 -6.54 13.10 11.74
C GLY A 151 -7.77 12.22 11.89
N TYR A 152 -8.15 11.98 13.14
CA TYR A 152 -9.29 11.16 13.52
C TYR A 152 -10.35 11.96 14.27
N SER A 153 -11.58 11.47 14.26
CA SER A 153 -12.75 12.11 14.88
C SER A 153 -12.67 12.23 16.40
N ASP A 154 -11.82 11.46 17.06
CA ASP A 154 -11.56 11.52 18.51
C ASP A 154 -10.47 12.57 18.88
N GLY A 155 -9.96 13.29 17.89
CA GLY A 155 -8.91 14.30 18.05
C GLY A 155 -7.48 13.75 17.97
N THR A 156 -7.31 12.43 17.82
CA THR A 156 -5.97 11.84 17.63
C THR A 156 -5.42 12.12 16.23
N VAL A 157 -4.09 12.16 16.14
CA VAL A 157 -3.36 12.32 14.87
C VAL A 157 -2.27 11.27 14.78
N VAL A 158 -2.27 10.50 13.69
CA VAL A 158 -1.21 9.55 13.35
C VAL A 158 -0.30 10.20 12.31
N ASN A 159 1.01 10.25 12.60
CA ASN A 159 2.01 10.81 11.69
C ASN A 159 2.74 9.69 10.96
N TRP A 160 2.60 9.67 9.64
CA TRP A 160 3.29 8.80 8.70
C TRP A 160 4.59 9.49 8.23
N ASN A 161 5.59 9.50 9.12
CA ASN A 161 6.86 10.22 8.92
C ASN A 161 8.10 9.40 9.31
N GLU A 162 7.94 8.11 9.61
CA GLU A 162 9.06 7.24 9.97
C GLU A 162 9.83 6.83 8.71
N ARG A 163 11.17 6.86 8.77
CA ARG A 163 12.00 6.38 7.65
C ARG A 163 12.23 4.87 7.76
N SER A 164 12.01 4.18 6.66
CA SER A 164 12.49 2.81 6.48
C SER A 164 14.02 2.81 6.41
N ALA A 165 14.66 1.84 7.06
CA ALA A 165 16.11 1.66 7.04
C ALA A 165 16.46 0.22 6.67
N ASP A 166 17.50 0.05 5.85
CA ASP A 166 17.91 -1.26 5.36
C ASP A 166 18.28 -2.20 6.52
N GLY A 167 17.72 -3.41 6.49
CA GLY A 167 17.97 -4.45 7.49
C GLY A 167 17.28 -4.22 8.84
N GLN A 168 16.45 -3.18 8.98
CA GLN A 168 15.62 -2.95 10.15
C GLN A 168 14.18 -3.46 9.95
N PRO A 169 13.44 -3.78 11.02
CA PRO A 169 12.02 -4.08 10.90
C PRO A 169 11.26 -2.88 10.31
N GLU A 170 10.17 -3.18 9.58
CA GLU A 170 9.32 -2.14 9.00
C GLU A 170 8.82 -1.19 10.09
N PRO A 171 8.92 0.14 9.91
CA PRO A 171 8.37 1.10 10.84
C PRO A 171 6.86 0.94 10.99
N LYS A 172 6.29 1.44 12.09
CA LYS A 172 4.86 1.35 12.34
C LYS A 172 4.08 2.35 11.49
N HIS A 173 4.67 3.53 11.25
CA HIS A 173 4.06 4.61 10.49
C HIS A 173 5.05 5.14 9.44
N PRO A 174 5.41 4.30 8.43
CA PRO A 174 6.39 4.68 7.43
C PRO A 174 5.90 5.86 6.60
N ALA A 175 6.81 6.76 6.26
CA ALA A 175 6.54 7.88 5.38
C ALA A 175 6.34 7.37 3.93
N PRO A 176 5.23 7.73 3.26
CA PRO A 176 5.07 7.48 1.84
C PRO A 176 6.23 8.09 1.05
N SER A 177 6.80 7.34 0.10
CA SER A 177 7.88 7.84 -0.74
C SER A 177 7.93 7.13 -2.09
N PHE A 178 8.58 7.78 -3.05
CA PHE A 178 8.91 7.21 -4.35
C PHE A 178 10.25 7.77 -4.85
N THR A 179 10.88 7.09 -5.80
CA THR A 179 12.12 7.56 -6.43
C THR A 179 11.84 7.98 -7.87
N THR A 180 12.34 9.14 -8.28
CA THR A 180 12.24 9.60 -9.66
C THR A 180 13.14 8.79 -10.58
N THR A 181 12.62 8.41 -11.74
CA THR A 181 13.34 7.71 -12.80
C THR A 181 13.97 8.71 -13.77
N ALA A 182 14.73 8.22 -14.74
CA ALA A 182 15.21 9.02 -15.86
C ALA A 182 14.06 9.80 -16.50
N GLU A 183 14.37 10.99 -17.04
CA GLU A 183 13.39 11.77 -17.79
C GLU A 183 12.86 10.95 -18.96
N ASP A 184 11.55 10.96 -19.16
CA ASP A 184 10.94 10.34 -20.33
C ASP A 184 11.48 11.06 -21.56
N GLY A 185 12.38 10.39 -22.28
CA GLY A 185 12.95 10.92 -23.50
C GLY A 185 11.81 11.31 -24.43
N ALA A 186 11.86 12.53 -24.98
CA ALA A 186 10.91 12.99 -25.98
C ALA A 186 10.90 11.99 -27.15
N ALA A 187 9.98 11.03 -27.11
CA ALA A 187 9.58 10.31 -28.29
C ALA A 187 8.92 11.37 -29.17
N ALA A 188 9.71 11.95 -30.06
CA ALA A 188 9.20 12.74 -31.17
C ALA A 188 8.02 11.96 -31.75
N HIS A 189 6.85 12.59 -31.79
CA HIS A 189 5.68 12.05 -32.46
C HIS A 189 5.98 11.90 -33.96
N THR A 190 6.69 10.84 -34.34
CA THR A 190 6.74 10.38 -35.71
C THR A 190 5.38 9.77 -35.99
N THR A 191 4.49 10.60 -36.53
CA THR A 191 3.25 10.14 -37.12
C THR A 191 3.61 9.18 -38.24
N PRO A 192 3.27 7.87 -38.20
CA PRO A 192 3.41 7.05 -39.38
C PRO A 192 2.29 7.47 -40.33
N ALA A 193 2.67 8.04 -41.46
CA ALA A 193 1.76 8.30 -42.56
C ALA A 193 1.07 7.00 -43.00
N SER A 194 -0.24 7.08 -43.20
CA SER A 194 -1.08 6.05 -43.77
C SER A 194 -0.61 5.67 -45.18
N ALA A 195 -0.44 4.37 -45.44
CA ALA A 195 -0.49 3.79 -46.78
C ALA A 195 -1.39 2.55 -46.73
N ALA A 196 -2.39 2.53 -47.61
CA ALA A 196 -3.49 1.57 -47.63
C ALA A 196 -3.15 0.27 -48.41
N ALA A 197 -3.58 -0.84 -47.79
CA ALA A 197 -4.29 -2.03 -48.30
C ALA A 197 -3.82 -2.86 -49.53
N SER A 198 -3.71 -4.19 -49.28
CA SER A 198 -4.13 -5.39 -50.10
C SER A 198 -3.03 -6.47 -50.08
N THR A 199 -3.19 -7.76 -49.76
CA THR A 199 -4.32 -8.70 -49.57
C THR A 199 -3.81 -9.94 -48.77
N ALA A 200 -4.65 -10.56 -47.94
CA ALA A 200 -4.40 -11.85 -47.21
C ALA A 200 -4.61 -13.08 -48.14
N PRO A 201 -4.30 -14.37 -47.80
CA PRO A 201 -4.63 -15.14 -46.56
C PRO A 201 -3.42 -16.01 -46.06
N GLU A 202 -3.40 -16.89 -45.05
CA GLU A 202 -4.36 -17.65 -44.24
C GLU A 202 -3.63 -18.12 -42.93
N ALA A 203 -4.41 -18.57 -41.93
CA ALA A 203 -4.13 -18.92 -40.51
C ALA A 203 -3.19 -20.15 -40.27
N PRO A 204 -2.83 -20.61 -39.03
CA PRO A 204 -3.45 -20.34 -37.73
C PRO A 204 -2.53 -20.12 -36.50
N GLU A 205 -3.23 -19.96 -35.37
CA GLU A 205 -2.86 -19.53 -34.03
C GLU A 205 -1.67 -20.24 -33.36
N ALA A 206 -0.91 -19.48 -32.57
CA ALA A 206 -0.24 -19.97 -31.37
C ALA A 206 -0.28 -18.86 -30.30
N ILE A 207 -1.06 -19.10 -29.26
CA ILE A 207 -1.11 -18.29 -28.04
C ILE A 207 0.13 -18.66 -27.21
N GLU A 208 1.17 -17.84 -27.22
CA GLU A 208 2.23 -17.93 -26.22
C GLU A 208 1.73 -17.35 -24.89
N ARG A 209 1.33 -18.24 -23.99
CA ARG A 209 1.09 -17.92 -22.58
C ARG A 209 2.43 -18.03 -21.85
N THR A 210 3.14 -16.90 -21.74
CA THR A 210 4.29 -16.80 -20.83
C THR A 210 3.83 -17.17 -19.42
N SER A 211 4.47 -18.21 -18.90
CA SER A 211 4.17 -18.82 -17.62
C SER A 211 5.11 -18.23 -16.58
N ASP A 212 4.60 -17.40 -15.67
CA ASP A 212 5.38 -16.90 -14.54
C ASP A 212 5.70 -18.05 -13.58
N ALA A 213 6.97 -18.44 -13.56
CA ALA A 213 7.51 -19.60 -12.84
C ALA A 213 7.50 -19.45 -11.30
N THR A 214 6.97 -18.35 -10.76
CA THR A 214 6.80 -18.10 -9.33
C THR A 214 5.50 -18.70 -8.76
N SER A 215 4.53 -19.06 -9.60
CA SER A 215 3.23 -19.60 -9.14
C SER A 215 3.27 -21.09 -8.73
N ILE A 216 4.23 -21.88 -9.22
CA ILE A 216 4.23 -23.34 -9.02
C ILE A 216 4.74 -23.71 -7.62
N TRP A 217 5.74 -22.99 -7.09
CA TRP A 217 6.27 -23.28 -5.76
C TRP A 217 5.29 -22.93 -4.63
N GLY A 218 4.48 -21.87 -4.81
CA GLY A 218 3.44 -21.50 -3.85
C GLY A 218 2.34 -22.56 -3.74
N VAL A 219 1.92 -23.15 -4.86
CA VAL A 219 0.91 -24.22 -4.89
C VAL A 219 1.47 -25.53 -4.31
N VAL A 220 2.72 -25.87 -4.60
CA VAL A 220 3.35 -27.10 -4.09
C VAL A 220 3.56 -27.03 -2.57
N LEU A 221 4.05 -25.89 -2.05
CA LEU A 221 4.21 -25.70 -0.60
C LEU A 221 2.86 -25.64 0.12
N GLY A 222 1.86 -24.98 -0.48
CA GLY A 222 0.49 -24.94 0.06
C GLY A 222 -0.17 -26.33 0.12
N ALA A 223 -0.01 -27.13 -0.93
CA ALA A 223 -0.55 -28.49 -0.98
C ALA A 223 0.13 -29.42 0.03
N ALA A 224 1.46 -29.32 0.20
CA ALA A 224 2.18 -30.09 1.21
C ALA A 224 1.74 -29.74 2.64
N GLY A 225 1.52 -28.46 2.93
CA GLY A 225 0.97 -28.00 4.20
C GLY A 225 -0.44 -28.53 4.48
N PHE A 226 -1.31 -28.53 3.47
CA PHE A 226 -2.68 -29.04 3.60
C PHE A 226 -2.73 -30.54 3.90
N VAL A 227 -1.89 -31.34 3.24
CA VAL A 227 -1.84 -32.80 3.45
C VAL A 227 -1.36 -33.13 4.86
N LEU A 228 -0.34 -32.44 5.36
CA LEU A 228 0.15 -32.64 6.72
C LEU A 228 -0.87 -32.20 7.77
N GLY A 229 -1.58 -31.08 7.54
CA GLY A 229 -2.66 -30.61 8.40
C GLY A 229 -3.84 -31.58 8.46
N ALA A 230 -4.25 -32.12 7.32
CA ALA A 230 -5.34 -33.10 7.22
C ALA A 230 -4.98 -34.43 7.92
N ALA A 231 -3.74 -34.90 7.78
CA ALA A 231 -3.26 -36.11 8.44
C ALA A 231 -3.23 -35.95 9.98
N ALA A 232 -2.77 -34.80 10.47
CA ALA A 232 -2.79 -34.50 11.90
C ALA A 232 -4.22 -34.47 12.47
N LEU A 233 -5.16 -33.86 11.73
CA LEU A 233 -6.57 -33.82 12.11
C LEU A 233 -7.22 -35.21 12.14
N ALA A 234 -6.92 -36.05 11.14
CA ALA A 234 -7.42 -37.42 11.06
C ALA A 234 -6.92 -38.29 12.23
N LEU A 235 -5.64 -38.15 12.62
CA LEU A 235 -5.07 -38.87 13.76
C LEU A 235 -5.69 -38.43 15.09
N VAL A 236 -6.00 -37.14 15.26
CA VAL A 236 -6.69 -36.61 16.45
C VAL A 236 -8.13 -37.14 16.54
N LEU A 237 -8.85 -37.20 15.41
CA LEU A 237 -10.22 -37.73 15.36
C LEU A 237 -10.26 -39.25 15.58
N ALA A 238 -9.30 -39.99 15.04
CA ALA A 238 -9.18 -41.44 15.25
C ALA A 238 -8.85 -41.78 16.72
N GLY A 239 -8.00 -40.97 17.38
CA GLY A 239 -7.66 -41.13 18.79
C GLY A 239 -8.81 -40.81 19.78
N ARG A 240 -9.84 -40.08 19.34
CA ARG A 240 -11.06 -39.82 20.15
C ARG A 240 -12.04 -40.99 20.13
N ARG A 241 -12.03 -41.85 19.11
CA ARG A 241 -12.99 -42.97 18.96
C ARG A 241 -12.63 -44.24 19.75
N SER A 242 -11.41 -44.36 20.27
CA SER A 242 -10.94 -45.57 20.98
C SER A 242 -10.93 -45.39 22.51
N ARG A 243 -12.08 -45.04 23.09
CA ARG A 243 -12.38 -45.28 24.52
C ARG A 243 -13.70 -46.06 24.63
N PRO A 244 -13.67 -47.40 24.75
CA PRO A 244 -14.83 -48.13 25.21
C PRO A 244 -15.10 -47.80 26.69
N ALA A 245 -16.36 -47.60 27.04
CA ALA A 245 -16.85 -47.58 28.41
C ALA A 245 -16.72 -49.01 28.98
N ALA A 246 -15.95 -49.18 30.05
CA ALA A 246 -15.90 -50.44 30.79
C ALA A 246 -17.01 -50.42 31.85
N LYS A 247 -17.82 -51.48 31.84
CA LYS A 247 -18.84 -51.83 32.83
C LYS A 247 -18.18 -52.45 34.06
#